data_AF-A0A7W0VK38-F1
#
_entry.id   AF-A0A7W0VK38-F1
#
_cell.length_a   1.000
_cell.length_b   1.000
_cell.length_c   1.000
_cell.angle_alpha   90.00
_cell.angle_beta   90.00
_cell.angle_gamma   90.00
#
_symmetry.space_group_name_H-M   'P 1'
#
loop_
_entity.id
_entity.type
_entity.pdbx_description
1 polymer ?
#
loop_
_entity_poly.entity_id
_entity_poly.type
_entity_poly.pdbx_seq_one_letter_code
_entity_poly.pdbx_strand_id
1 'polypeptide(L)'
;MKLVVFAVLVAIGCNSKSEPSAGGAPPAARPTVTDPLGFCERARMVLMGRRKCFPEDTSINMAFESIIDLVKAPPAEPEARRRVGVTCAVMLQGMMRAEAPKNCPLDVSEEERGELTAFLTAWYGERTAPPKTGNADLDAMLVKLAGQRDAACACKDLTCARAAGAAVDATLPSDVPPSARDAAAKMVDEVARCKQQLVNAPPR
;
A
#
# COMPACT_ATOMS: atom_id res chain seq x y z
N MET A 1 30.13 -38.22 49.80
CA MET A 1 31.44 -38.14 49.11
C MET A 1 31.27 -38.56 47.66
N LYS A 2 31.92 -37.82 46.75
CA LYS A 2 32.24 -38.11 45.32
C LYS A 2 31.19 -37.79 44.24
N LEU A 3 31.42 -36.63 43.61
CA LEU A 3 31.23 -36.31 42.20
C LEU A 3 31.78 -37.42 41.29
N VAL A 4 31.10 -37.72 40.18
CA VAL A 4 31.76 -38.02 38.89
C VAL A 4 30.89 -37.52 37.74
N VAL A 5 31.42 -36.56 36.98
CA VAL A 5 31.00 -36.20 35.63
C VAL A 5 31.71 -37.15 34.66
N PHE A 6 31.02 -37.64 33.63
CA PHE A 6 31.69 -38.09 32.40
C PHE A 6 30.86 -37.68 31.19
N ALA A 7 31.45 -36.78 30.40
CA ALA A 7 31.10 -36.57 29.01
C ALA A 7 31.75 -37.66 28.15
N VAL A 8 31.03 -38.18 27.16
CA VAL A 8 31.62 -38.84 25.98
C VAL A 8 30.86 -38.36 24.75
N LEU A 9 31.57 -37.61 23.91
CA LEU A 9 31.30 -37.43 22.48
C LEU A 9 31.83 -38.65 21.72
N VAL A 10 31.14 -39.11 20.68
CA VAL A 10 31.56 -39.07 19.26
C VAL A 10 30.64 -39.96 18.41
N ALA A 11 30.44 -39.50 17.17
CA ALA A 11 29.46 -39.82 16.16
C ALA A 11 29.56 -41.19 15.44
N ILE A 12 28.57 -41.35 14.54
CA ILE A 12 28.54 -42.06 13.24
C ILE A 12 27.75 -43.38 13.22
N GLY A 13 26.62 -43.35 12.49
CA GLY A 13 25.86 -44.53 12.09
C GLY A 13 24.53 -44.18 11.40
N CYS A 14 24.59 -43.67 10.17
CA CYS A 14 23.43 -43.47 9.31
C CYS A 14 22.71 -44.79 8.99
N ASN A 15 21.41 -44.87 9.23
CA ASN A 15 20.44 -45.36 8.23
C ASN A 15 19.01 -45.27 8.76
N SER A 16 18.22 -44.34 8.21
CA SER A 16 16.80 -44.55 7.96
C SER A 16 16.37 -43.63 6.83
N LYS A 17 16.13 -44.27 5.69
CA LYS A 17 15.46 -43.76 4.49
C LYS A 17 14.32 -42.83 4.89
N SER A 18 14.44 -41.55 4.55
CA SER A 18 13.32 -40.63 4.44
C SER A 18 13.29 -40.19 2.99
N GLU A 19 12.20 -40.50 2.30
CA GLU A 19 11.94 -40.05 0.93
C GLU A 19 11.99 -38.52 0.87
N PRO A 20 12.67 -37.91 -0.11
CA PRO A 20 12.62 -36.46 -0.26
C PRO A 20 11.25 -36.09 -0.84
N SER A 21 10.36 -35.63 0.04
CA SER A 21 9.25 -34.78 -0.39
C SER A 21 9.85 -33.58 -1.12
N ALA A 22 9.40 -33.36 -2.36
CA ALA A 22 9.89 -32.33 -3.26
C ALA A 22 10.04 -30.99 -2.53
N GLY A 23 11.30 -30.63 -2.27
CA GLY A 23 11.68 -29.33 -1.72
C GLY A 23 11.39 -28.26 -2.75
N GLY A 24 10.20 -27.65 -2.66
CA GLY A 24 10.01 -26.31 -3.18
C GLY A 24 10.94 -25.41 -2.40
N ALA A 25 11.95 -24.83 -3.07
CA ALA A 25 12.77 -23.80 -2.47
C ALA A 25 11.84 -22.74 -1.85
N PRO A 26 12.10 -22.26 -0.61
CA PRO A 26 11.36 -21.13 -0.10
C PRO A 26 11.44 -20.00 -1.13
N PRO A 27 10.34 -19.31 -1.45
CA PRO A 27 10.38 -18.19 -2.37
C PRO A 27 11.45 -17.21 -1.87
N ALA A 28 12.38 -16.84 -2.76
CA ALA A 28 13.45 -15.93 -2.40
C ALA A 28 12.82 -14.65 -1.84
N ALA A 29 13.19 -14.28 -0.61
CA ALA A 29 12.72 -13.06 0.02
C ALA A 29 13.02 -11.88 -0.91
N ARG A 30 11.98 -11.20 -1.38
CA ARG A 30 12.13 -10.05 -2.27
C ARG A 30 12.69 -8.89 -1.43
N PRO A 31 13.63 -8.10 -1.97
CA PRO A 31 14.21 -6.98 -1.22
C PRO A 31 13.13 -5.98 -0.79
N THR A 32 13.38 -5.32 0.33
CA THR A 32 12.56 -4.24 0.89
C THR A 32 12.31 -3.16 -0.16
N VAL A 33 11.12 -2.57 -0.19
CA VAL A 33 10.79 -1.52 -1.17
C VAL A 33 11.46 -0.20 -0.79
N THR A 34 12.64 0.09 -1.37
CA THR A 34 13.34 1.38 -1.22
C THR A 34 12.87 2.43 -2.24
N ASP A 35 12.35 1.99 -3.38
CA ASP A 35 11.69 2.80 -4.40
C ASP A 35 10.20 2.44 -4.43
N PRO A 36 9.24 3.38 -4.33
CA PRO A 36 7.81 3.11 -4.42
C PRO A 36 7.37 2.19 -5.57
N LEU A 37 8.12 2.14 -6.68
CA LEU A 37 7.84 1.21 -7.78
C LEU A 37 8.11 -0.27 -7.47
N GLY A 38 8.82 -0.59 -6.39
CA GLY A 38 8.96 -1.98 -5.92
C GLY A 38 7.62 -2.63 -5.60
N PHE A 39 6.58 -1.85 -5.25
CA PHE A 39 5.21 -2.37 -5.13
C PHE A 39 4.60 -2.77 -6.47
N CYS A 40 4.96 -2.09 -7.57
CA CYS A 40 4.54 -2.48 -8.92
C CYS A 40 5.19 -3.78 -9.36
N GLU A 41 6.48 -3.98 -9.06
CA GLU A 41 7.15 -5.26 -9.33
C GLU A 41 6.55 -6.41 -8.50
N ARG A 42 6.25 -6.19 -7.22
CA ARG A 42 5.56 -7.21 -6.40
C ARG A 42 4.18 -7.54 -6.94
N ALA A 43 3.39 -6.52 -7.31
CA ALA A 43 2.09 -6.71 -7.94
C ALA A 43 2.20 -7.48 -9.27
N ARG A 44 3.21 -7.18 -10.10
CA ARG A 44 3.51 -7.91 -11.34
C ARG A 44 3.78 -9.39 -11.09
N MET A 45 4.62 -9.71 -10.10
CA MET A 45 4.96 -11.10 -9.74
C MET A 45 3.73 -11.87 -9.25
N VAL A 46 2.90 -11.24 -8.42
CA VAL A 46 1.63 -11.83 -7.95
C VAL A 46 0.66 -12.07 -9.11
N LEU A 47 0.50 -11.09 -10.01
CA LEU A 47 -0.36 -11.24 -11.19
C LEU A 47 0.17 -12.29 -12.16
N MET A 48 1.49 -12.41 -12.35
CA MET A 48 2.08 -13.51 -13.12
C MET A 48 1.72 -14.87 -12.53
N GLY A 49 1.78 -15.01 -11.20
CA GLY A 49 1.33 -16.22 -10.50
C GLY A 49 -0.16 -16.50 -10.76
N ARG A 50 -1.00 -15.48 -10.60
CA ARG A 50 -2.44 -15.59 -10.85
C ARG A 50 -2.80 -15.90 -12.31
N ARG A 51 -2.10 -15.34 -13.30
CA ARG A 51 -2.29 -15.67 -14.73
C ARG A 51 -2.11 -17.15 -15.01
N LYS A 52 -1.16 -17.81 -14.34
CA LYS A 52 -0.96 -19.27 -14.48
C LYS A 52 -2.14 -20.07 -13.92
N CYS A 53 -2.81 -19.55 -12.90
CA CYS A 53 -3.98 -20.20 -12.29
C CYS A 53 -5.30 -19.89 -13.01
N PHE A 54 -5.42 -18.69 -13.58
CA PHE A 54 -6.63 -18.18 -14.25
C PHE A 54 -6.28 -17.61 -15.63
N PRO A 55 -5.85 -18.44 -16.59
CA PRO A 55 -5.41 -17.96 -17.90
C PRO A 55 -6.53 -17.26 -18.69
N GLU A 56 -7.78 -17.68 -18.48
CA GLU A 56 -8.98 -17.14 -19.15
C GLU A 56 -9.47 -15.81 -18.54
N ASP A 57 -8.94 -15.40 -17.38
CA ASP A 57 -9.35 -14.15 -16.73
C ASP A 57 -8.69 -12.95 -17.42
N THR A 58 -9.45 -12.33 -18.32
CA THR A 58 -9.02 -11.16 -19.08
C THR A 58 -8.67 -9.97 -18.18
N SER A 59 -9.29 -9.84 -17.00
CA SER A 59 -9.01 -8.75 -16.06
C SER A 59 -7.62 -8.89 -15.44
N ILE A 60 -7.19 -10.12 -15.11
CA ILE A 60 -5.85 -10.41 -14.60
C ILE A 60 -4.80 -10.18 -15.70
N ASN A 61 -5.09 -10.58 -16.94
CA ASN A 61 -4.22 -10.33 -18.08
C ASN A 61 -4.05 -8.81 -18.34
N MET A 62 -5.14 -8.05 -18.39
CA MET A 62 -5.09 -6.59 -18.59
C MET A 62 -4.34 -5.86 -17.47
N ALA A 63 -4.59 -6.26 -16.21
CA ALA A 63 -3.88 -5.69 -15.06
C ALA A 63 -2.38 -5.96 -15.13
N PHE A 64 -1.99 -7.17 -15.55
CA PHE A 64 -0.58 -7.54 -15.71
C PHE A 64 0.12 -6.72 -16.80
N GLU A 65 -0.48 -6.59 -17.99
CA GLU A 65 0.11 -5.80 -19.09
C GLU A 65 0.21 -4.32 -18.70
N SER A 66 -0.81 -3.77 -18.02
CA SER A 66 -0.79 -2.38 -17.55
C SER A 66 0.35 -2.11 -16.57
N ILE A 67 0.65 -3.05 -15.67
CA ILE A 67 1.79 -2.91 -14.74
C ILE A 67 3.12 -3.03 -15.46
N ILE A 68 3.22 -3.90 -16.47
CA ILE A 68 4.44 -4.01 -17.28
C ILE A 68 4.80 -2.66 -17.88
N ASP A 69 3.83 -1.94 -18.43
CA ASP A 69 4.07 -0.63 -19.03
C ASP A 69 4.51 0.40 -17.98
N LEU A 70 3.87 0.40 -16.80
CA LEU A 70 4.24 1.28 -15.69
C LEU A 70 5.65 1.00 -15.13
N VAL A 71 6.06 -0.26 -15.11
CA VAL A 71 7.40 -0.68 -14.67
C VAL A 71 8.47 -0.35 -15.71
N LYS A 72 8.17 -0.52 -17.00
CA LYS A 72 9.11 -0.24 -18.11
C LYS A 72 9.34 1.24 -18.33
N ALA A 73 8.30 2.05 -18.20
CA ALA A 73 8.34 3.49 -18.45
C ALA A 73 7.78 4.27 -17.24
N PRO A 74 8.47 4.22 -16.09
CA PRO A 74 7.98 4.92 -14.91
C PRO A 74 8.05 6.43 -15.12
N PRO A 75 7.13 7.20 -14.49
CA PRO A 75 7.23 8.64 -14.50
C PRO A 75 8.58 9.12 -13.94
N ALA A 76 9.16 10.13 -14.59
CA ALA A 76 10.39 10.77 -14.13
C ALA A 76 10.14 11.69 -12.92
N GLU A 77 8.98 12.34 -12.88
CA GLU A 77 8.59 13.24 -11.79
C GLU A 77 8.38 12.47 -10.48
N PRO A 78 9.05 12.84 -9.37
CA PRO A 78 9.00 12.11 -8.11
C PRO A 78 7.58 11.90 -7.56
N GLU A 79 6.72 12.92 -7.63
CA GLU A 79 5.35 12.82 -7.14
C GLU A 79 4.51 11.87 -8.01
N ALA A 80 4.66 11.94 -9.33
CA ALA A 80 3.97 11.04 -10.25
C ALA A 80 4.42 9.59 -10.05
N ARG A 81 5.73 9.36 -9.89
CA ARG A 81 6.31 8.04 -9.59
C ARG A 81 5.76 7.47 -8.29
N ARG A 82 5.65 8.32 -7.26
CA ARG A 82 5.07 7.94 -5.96
C ARG A 82 3.60 7.57 -6.09
N ARG A 83 2.79 8.34 -6.84
CA ARG A 83 1.38 8.02 -7.10
C ARG A 83 1.23 6.67 -7.82
N VAL A 84 2.12 6.35 -8.77
CA VAL A 84 2.14 5.02 -9.41
C VAL A 84 2.43 3.92 -8.38
N GLY A 85 3.45 4.10 -7.53
CA GLY A 85 3.76 3.14 -6.45
C GLY A 85 2.57 2.89 -5.51
N VAL A 86 1.83 3.94 -5.15
CA VAL A 86 0.59 3.84 -4.35
C VAL A 86 -0.48 3.04 -5.07
N THR A 87 -0.73 3.31 -6.35
CA THR A 87 -1.72 2.55 -7.13
C THR A 87 -1.40 1.06 -7.14
N CYS A 88 -0.13 0.71 -7.35
CA CYS A 88 0.34 -0.67 -7.29
C CYS A 88 0.18 -1.29 -5.89
N ALA A 89 0.49 -0.53 -4.84
CA ALA A 89 0.31 -0.96 -3.45
C ALA A 89 -1.17 -1.23 -3.11
N VAL A 90 -2.08 -0.34 -3.50
CA VAL A 90 -3.54 -0.52 -3.30
C VAL A 90 -4.05 -1.75 -4.05
N MET A 91 -3.61 -1.96 -5.29
CA MET A 91 -3.96 -3.16 -6.04
C MET A 91 -3.44 -4.44 -5.39
N LEU A 92 -2.18 -4.45 -4.92
CA LEU A 92 -1.61 -5.57 -4.20
C LEU A 92 -2.41 -5.87 -2.91
N GLN A 93 -2.78 -4.84 -2.15
CA GLN A 93 -3.64 -4.98 -0.98
C GLN A 93 -5.00 -5.56 -1.34
N GLY A 94 -5.61 -5.11 -2.45
CA GLY A 94 -6.87 -5.64 -2.96
C GLY A 94 -6.77 -7.12 -3.33
N MET A 95 -5.70 -7.53 -4.02
CA MET A 95 -5.44 -8.94 -4.35
C MET A 95 -5.29 -9.81 -3.11
N MET A 96 -4.62 -9.31 -2.06
CA MET A 96 -4.45 -10.02 -0.78
C MET A 96 -5.77 -10.20 -0.01
N ARG A 97 -6.71 -9.27 -0.16
CA ARG A 97 -8.03 -9.35 0.46
C ARG A 97 -8.99 -10.25 -0.30
N ALA A 98 -8.88 -10.29 -1.63
CA ALA A 98 -9.66 -11.21 -2.43
C ALA A 98 -9.31 -12.65 -2.05
N GLU A 99 -10.34 -13.46 -1.74
CA GLU A 99 -10.15 -14.86 -1.38
C GLU A 99 -9.34 -15.57 -2.47
N ALA A 100 -8.13 -15.99 -2.11
CA ALA A 100 -7.29 -16.77 -3.01
C ALA A 100 -7.81 -18.21 -2.96
N PRO A 101 -8.32 -18.77 -4.07
CA PRO A 101 -8.76 -20.15 -4.04
C PRO A 101 -7.55 -21.05 -3.71
N LYS A 102 -7.84 -22.15 -3.03
CA LYS A 102 -6.82 -23.01 -2.40
C LYS A 102 -5.73 -23.51 -3.36
N ASN A 103 -6.03 -23.59 -4.65
CA ASN A 103 -5.13 -24.01 -5.72
C ASN A 103 -4.28 -22.87 -6.32
N CYS A 104 -4.48 -21.62 -5.90
CA CYS A 104 -3.70 -20.47 -6.36
C CYS A 104 -3.34 -19.54 -5.19
N PRO A 105 -2.45 -19.98 -4.29
CA PRO A 105 -2.01 -19.15 -3.17
C PRO A 105 -1.28 -17.90 -3.66
N LEU A 106 -1.47 -16.80 -2.93
CA LEU A 106 -0.69 -15.58 -3.14
C LEU A 106 0.69 -15.73 -2.53
N ASP A 107 1.72 -15.67 -3.38
CA ASP A 107 3.12 -15.64 -2.96
C ASP A 107 3.51 -14.23 -2.46
N VAL A 108 3.01 -13.92 -1.25
CA VAL A 108 3.31 -12.68 -0.51
C VAL A 108 3.58 -13.03 0.96
N SER A 109 4.79 -12.77 1.43
CA SER A 109 5.23 -13.05 2.80
C SER A 109 4.61 -12.09 3.83
N GLU A 110 4.66 -12.46 5.11
CA GLU A 110 4.20 -11.57 6.19
C GLU A 110 5.04 -10.28 6.31
N GLU A 111 6.33 -10.34 5.98
CA GLU A 111 7.19 -9.16 5.91
C GLU A 111 6.75 -8.22 4.78
N GLU A 112 6.48 -8.76 3.58
CA GLU A 112 5.97 -7.97 2.45
C GLU A 112 4.61 -7.35 2.76
N ARG A 113 3.74 -8.06 3.50
CA ARG A 113 2.46 -7.52 4.01
C ARG A 113 2.67 -6.40 5.01
N GLY A 114 3.65 -6.53 5.90
CA GLY A 114 4.04 -5.51 6.86
C GLY A 114 4.53 -4.23 6.18
N GLU A 115 5.45 -4.36 5.22
CA GLU A 115 5.94 -3.23 4.42
C GLU A 115 4.83 -2.52 3.65
N LEU A 116 3.94 -3.29 3.00
CA LEU A 116 2.80 -2.75 2.27
C LEU A 116 1.86 -1.97 3.21
N THR A 117 1.58 -2.54 4.38
CA THR A 117 0.71 -1.92 5.38
C THR A 117 1.32 -0.63 5.91
N ALA A 118 2.62 -0.63 6.22
CA ALA A 118 3.35 0.55 6.68
C ALA A 118 3.35 1.66 5.62
N PHE A 119 3.64 1.31 4.36
CA PHE A 119 3.65 2.26 3.25
C PHE A 119 2.27 2.90 3.02
N LEU A 120 1.20 2.08 2.94
CA LEU A 120 -0.16 2.60 2.75
C LEU A 120 -0.63 3.42 3.96
N THR A 121 -0.27 3.02 5.18
CA THR A 121 -0.58 3.80 6.39
C THR A 121 0.09 5.16 6.36
N ALA A 122 1.37 5.23 5.97
CA ALA A 122 2.08 6.49 5.80
C ALA A 122 1.41 7.36 4.72
N TRP A 123 1.11 6.80 3.55
CA TRP A 123 0.44 7.49 2.46
C TRP A 123 -0.93 8.08 2.86
N TYR A 124 -1.77 7.28 3.51
CA TYR A 124 -3.08 7.74 3.98
C TYR A 124 -2.98 8.70 5.17
N GLY A 125 -1.86 8.69 5.89
CA GLY A 125 -1.59 9.59 7.03
C GLY A 125 -1.06 10.98 6.66
N GLU A 126 -0.62 11.19 5.42
CA GLU A 126 -0.04 12.47 5.01
C GLU A 126 -1.04 13.63 4.95
N ARG A 127 -0.66 14.76 5.54
CA ARG A 127 -1.48 15.95 5.63
C ARG A 127 -0.70 17.19 5.21
N THR A 128 -1.30 18.01 4.36
CA THR A 128 -0.77 19.32 3.95
C THR A 128 -1.10 20.36 5.02
N ALA A 129 -0.11 20.99 5.63
CA ALA A 129 -0.38 22.09 6.56
C ALA A 129 -0.99 23.29 5.81
N PRO A 130 -1.99 23.98 6.37
CA PRO A 130 -2.50 25.21 5.77
C PRO A 130 -1.40 26.28 5.74
N PRO A 131 -1.05 26.81 4.55
CA PRO A 131 -0.04 27.86 4.46
C PRO A 131 -0.57 29.17 5.06
N LYS A 132 0.32 29.99 5.60
CA LYS A 132 0.01 31.38 5.94
C LYS A 132 0.26 32.25 4.72
N THR A 133 -0.76 32.99 4.32
CA THR A 133 -0.73 33.86 3.14
C THR A 133 -0.58 35.33 3.50
N GLY A 134 -0.81 35.68 4.77
CA GLY A 134 -0.84 37.07 5.24
C GLY A 134 -2.20 37.75 5.04
N ASN A 135 -3.14 37.09 4.37
CA ASN A 135 -4.54 37.49 4.29
C ASN A 135 -5.34 36.68 5.32
N ALA A 136 -5.91 37.35 6.31
CA ALA A 136 -6.61 36.71 7.43
C ALA A 136 -7.83 35.88 7.00
N ASP A 137 -8.59 36.36 6.01
CA ASP A 137 -9.78 35.67 5.52
C ASP A 137 -9.39 34.40 4.76
N LEU A 138 -8.37 34.49 3.89
CA LEU A 138 -7.84 33.34 3.16
C LEU A 138 -7.22 32.30 4.11
N ASP A 139 -6.46 32.75 5.11
CA ASP A 139 -5.88 31.88 6.12
C ASP A 139 -6.98 31.16 6.93
N ALA A 140 -8.06 31.86 7.28
CA ALA A 140 -9.21 31.26 7.95
C ALA A 140 -9.92 30.21 7.06
N MET A 141 -10.06 30.48 5.76
CA MET A 141 -10.61 29.50 4.80
C MET A 141 -9.74 28.25 4.70
N LEU A 142 -8.42 28.40 4.58
CA LEU A 142 -7.48 27.27 4.51
C LEU A 142 -7.46 26.45 5.81
N VAL A 143 -7.55 27.09 6.97
CA VAL A 143 -7.68 26.41 8.27
C VAL A 143 -8.99 25.64 8.35
N LYS A 144 -10.11 26.23 7.89
CA LYS A 144 -11.40 25.55 7.84
C LYS A 144 -11.35 24.32 6.94
N LEU A 145 -10.75 24.45 5.75
CA LEU A 145 -10.56 23.33 4.82
C LEU A 145 -9.72 22.20 5.42
N ALA A 146 -8.61 22.54 6.08
CA ALA A 146 -7.78 21.58 6.79
C ALA A 146 -8.56 20.86 7.91
N GLY A 147 -9.40 21.58 8.67
CA GLY A 147 -10.27 20.99 9.69
C GLY A 147 -11.32 20.02 9.11
N GLN A 148 -11.89 20.35 7.96
CA GLN A 148 -12.82 19.45 7.25
C GLN A 148 -12.12 18.19 6.75
N ARG A 149 -10.89 18.34 6.24
CA ARG A 149 -10.05 17.20 5.89
C ARG A 149 -9.79 16.31 7.10
N ASP A 150 -9.36 16.88 8.21
CA ASP A 150 -9.02 16.12 9.41
C ASP A 150 -10.25 15.39 9.97
N ALA A 151 -11.42 16.03 9.93
CA ALA A 151 -12.70 15.39 10.27
C ALA A 151 -13.01 14.19 9.37
N ALA A 152 -12.84 14.33 8.04
CA ALA A 152 -13.07 13.23 7.11
C ALA A 152 -12.07 12.08 7.32
N CYS A 153 -10.83 12.40 7.68
CA CYS A 153 -9.78 11.41 7.93
C CYS A 153 -9.88 10.73 9.31
N ALA A 154 -10.58 11.35 10.27
CA ALA A 154 -10.87 10.74 11.57
C ALA A 154 -12.03 9.73 11.51
N CYS A 155 -12.79 9.71 10.41
CA CYS A 155 -13.91 8.80 10.24
C CYS A 155 -13.49 7.34 10.21
N LYS A 156 -14.35 6.48 10.78
CA LYS A 156 -14.15 5.03 10.86
C LYS A 156 -15.00 4.24 9.87
N ASP A 157 -15.89 4.92 9.15
CA ASP A 157 -16.78 4.36 8.15
C ASP A 157 -17.06 5.36 7.02
N LEU A 158 -17.59 4.85 5.91
CA LEU A 158 -17.86 5.63 4.71
C LEU A 158 -18.99 6.65 4.88
N THR A 159 -19.92 6.41 5.81
CA THR A 159 -21.06 7.32 6.04
C THR A 159 -20.56 8.62 6.69
N CYS A 160 -19.76 8.50 7.74
CA CYS A 160 -19.05 9.61 8.38
C CYS A 160 -18.18 10.34 7.35
N ALA A 161 -17.36 9.62 6.59
CA ALA A 161 -16.40 10.23 5.67
C ALA A 161 -17.11 10.98 4.53
N ARG A 162 -18.27 10.51 4.07
CA ARG A 162 -19.11 11.21 3.09
C ARG A 162 -19.71 12.48 3.68
N ALA A 163 -20.27 12.43 4.89
CA ALA A 163 -20.85 13.59 5.55
C ALA A 163 -19.79 14.69 5.80
N ALA A 164 -18.63 14.31 6.35
CA ALA A 164 -17.52 15.23 6.56
C ALA A 164 -16.96 15.79 5.24
N GLY A 165 -16.86 14.95 4.21
CA GLY A 165 -16.36 15.35 2.90
C GLY A 165 -17.34 16.17 2.05
N ALA A 166 -18.64 16.15 2.34
CA ALA A 166 -19.63 17.00 1.66
C ALA A 166 -19.53 18.46 2.12
N ALA A 167 -18.94 18.72 3.29
CA ALA A 167 -18.69 20.06 3.79
C ALA A 167 -17.48 20.73 3.12
N VAL A 168 -16.64 19.94 2.42
CA VAL A 168 -15.42 20.41 1.77
C VAL A 168 -15.78 21.34 0.62
N ASP A 169 -15.63 22.64 0.87
CA ASP A 169 -15.77 23.69 -0.14
C ASP A 169 -14.39 24.25 -0.43
N ALA A 170 -13.91 24.02 -1.65
CA ALA A 170 -12.63 24.52 -2.13
C ALA A 170 -12.80 25.77 -3.00
N THR A 171 -13.96 26.42 -2.97
CA THR A 171 -14.20 27.67 -3.68
C THR A 171 -13.33 28.76 -3.07
N LEU A 172 -12.16 28.93 -3.67
CA LEU A 172 -11.19 29.96 -3.32
C LEU A 172 -11.46 31.23 -4.13
N PRO A 173 -11.20 32.42 -3.55
CA PRO A 173 -11.20 33.67 -4.30
C PRO A 173 -10.27 33.61 -5.53
N SER A 174 -10.59 34.39 -6.57
CA SER A 174 -9.82 34.37 -7.83
C SER A 174 -8.40 34.94 -7.71
N ASP A 175 -8.14 35.74 -6.68
CA ASP A 175 -6.86 36.39 -6.38
C ASP A 175 -5.94 35.56 -5.47
N VAL A 176 -6.26 34.28 -5.23
CA VAL A 176 -5.47 33.42 -4.36
C VAL A 176 -4.10 33.07 -4.98
N PRO A 177 -2.99 33.23 -4.21
CA PRO A 177 -1.65 32.83 -4.66
C PRO A 177 -1.61 31.37 -5.12
N PRO A 178 -0.80 31.03 -6.15
CA PRO A 178 -0.70 29.65 -6.64
C PRO A 178 -0.41 28.62 -5.54
N SER A 179 0.48 28.95 -4.60
CA SER A 179 0.83 28.06 -3.48
C SER A 179 -0.35 27.73 -2.56
N ALA A 180 -1.26 28.68 -2.33
CA ALA A 180 -2.46 28.46 -1.53
C ALA A 180 -3.52 27.64 -2.29
N ARG A 181 -3.64 27.85 -3.62
CA ARG A 181 -4.48 27.01 -4.49
C ARG A 181 -3.99 25.57 -4.52
N ASP A 182 -2.69 25.37 -4.68
CA ASP A 182 -2.08 24.03 -4.69
C ASP A 182 -2.26 23.33 -3.34
N ALA A 183 -2.10 24.06 -2.23
CA ALA A 183 -2.33 23.52 -0.89
C ALA A 183 -3.79 23.11 -0.70
N ALA A 184 -4.75 23.94 -1.12
CA ALA A 184 -6.17 23.61 -1.03
C ALA A 184 -6.53 22.38 -1.89
N ALA A 185 -6.00 22.29 -3.12
CA ALA A 185 -6.18 21.13 -3.97
C ALA A 185 -5.62 19.85 -3.30
N LYS A 186 -4.44 19.92 -2.68
CA LYS A 186 -3.86 18.81 -1.92
C LYS A 186 -4.73 18.39 -0.73
N MET A 187 -5.35 19.32 -0.02
CA MET A 187 -6.27 19.00 1.08
C MET A 187 -7.56 18.30 0.59
N VAL A 188 -8.07 18.69 -0.58
CA VAL A 188 -9.20 17.99 -1.21
C VAL A 188 -8.80 16.58 -1.64
N ASP A 189 -7.64 16.42 -2.26
CA ASP A 189 -7.06 15.12 -2.58
C ASP A 189 -6.91 14.26 -1.32
N GLU A 190 -6.45 14.83 -0.20
CA GLU A 190 -6.32 14.15 1.09
C GLU A 190 -7.66 13.60 1.61
N VAL A 191 -8.77 14.35 1.43
CA VAL A 191 -10.11 13.86 1.78
C VAL A 191 -10.49 12.65 0.92
N ALA A 192 -10.21 12.70 -0.38
CA ALA A 192 -10.45 11.57 -1.26
C ALA A 192 -9.61 10.34 -0.86
N ARG A 193 -8.34 10.54 -0.49
CA ARG A 193 -7.47 9.47 0.03
C ARG A 193 -8.01 8.84 1.31
N CYS A 194 -8.49 9.64 2.25
CA CYS A 194 -9.06 9.14 3.50
C CYS A 194 -10.34 8.33 3.27
N LYS A 195 -11.20 8.75 2.33
CA LYS A 195 -12.35 7.95 1.89
C LYS A 195 -11.91 6.63 1.24
N GLN A 196 -10.88 6.68 0.38
CA GLN A 196 -10.33 5.51 -0.30
C GLN A 196 -9.78 4.48 0.69
N GLN A 197 -9.12 4.93 1.78
CA GLN A 197 -8.66 4.03 2.85
C GLN A 197 -9.81 3.21 3.45
N LEU A 198 -10.98 3.82 3.64
CA LEU A 198 -12.15 3.14 4.21
C LEU A 198 -12.79 2.15 3.23
N VAL A 199 -12.76 2.42 1.92
CA VAL A 199 -13.14 1.43 0.89
C VAL A 199 -12.17 0.25 0.91
N ASN A 200 -10.89 0.54 1.07
CA ASN A 200 -9.80 -0.43 1.04
C ASN A 200 -9.53 -1.12 2.38
N ALA A 201 -10.23 -0.75 3.45
CA ALA A 201 -10.12 -1.37 4.77
C ALA A 201 -10.81 -2.75 4.80
N PRO A 202 -10.21 -3.77 5.46
CA PRO A 202 -10.83 -5.09 5.64
C PRO A 202 -12.26 -4.97 6.21
N PRO A 203 -13.19 -5.89 5.84
CA PRO A 203 -14.49 -5.93 6.49
C PRO A 203 -14.23 -6.17 7.98
N ARG A 204 -14.89 -5.39 8.84
CA ARG A 204 -14.84 -5.61 10.28
C ARG A 204 -15.67 -6.80 10.68
#